data_AF-A0A0V0H0L5-F1
#
_entry.id   AF-A0A0V0H0L5-F1
#
_cell.length_a   1.000
_cell.length_b   1.000
_cell.length_c   1.000
_cell.angle_alpha   90.00
_cell.angle_beta   90.00
_cell.angle_gamma   90.00
#
_symmetry.space_group_name_H-M   'P 1'
#
loop_
_entity.id
_entity.type
_entity.pdbx_description
1 polymer ?
#
loop_
_entity_poly.entity_id
_entity_poly.type
_entity_poly.pdbx_seq_one_letter_code
_entity_poly.pdbx_strand_id
1 'polypeptide(L)'
;MIVKWWVTAFQLIELFVSSLVHLSYGFYLFSTAVAGDVSQSVNNWIFKPKFEGSKEIKSSNDLPPIVLVHGIFGFGKGRLGGLSYFAGAEKKDDRVLVPDLGSLTSIYDRARGLFYYLKGGQVDYGEEHSQACGHSQFGRVYEQGHYPEWDEDHPIH
;
A
#
# COMPACT_ATOMS: atom_id res chain seq x y z
N MET A 1 -24.03 -38.62 28.52
CA MET A 1 -24.14 -37.15 28.36
C MET A 1 -22.87 -36.43 28.80
N ILE A 2 -22.39 -36.63 30.05
CA ILE A 2 -21.17 -36.03 30.62
C ILE A 2 -19.90 -36.17 29.76
N VAL A 3 -19.57 -37.36 29.24
CA VAL A 3 -18.34 -37.56 28.44
C VAL A 3 -18.30 -36.69 27.18
N LYS A 4 -19.47 -36.46 26.55
CA LYS A 4 -19.58 -35.61 25.36
C LYS A 4 -19.26 -34.14 25.68
N TRP A 5 -19.68 -33.65 26.85
CA TRP A 5 -19.38 -32.29 27.32
C TRP A 5 -17.89 -32.10 27.59
N TRP A 6 -17.23 -33.11 28.17
CA TRP A 6 -15.78 -33.08 28.40
C TRP A 6 -14.99 -33.06 27.09
N VAL A 7 -15.37 -33.90 26.12
CA VAL A 7 -14.71 -33.91 24.80
C VAL A 7 -14.87 -32.56 24.09
N THR A 8 -16.07 -31.97 24.10
CA THR A 8 -16.28 -30.64 23.51
C THR A 8 -15.50 -29.54 24.22
N ALA A 9 -15.38 -29.61 25.56
CA ALA A 9 -14.58 -28.65 26.32
C ALA A 9 -13.10 -28.75 25.95
N PHE A 10 -12.54 -29.96 25.84
CA PHE A 10 -11.15 -30.14 25.40
C PHE A 10 -10.92 -29.62 23.99
N GLN A 11 -11.84 -29.86 23.05
CA GLN A 11 -11.74 -29.36 21.68
C GLN A 11 -11.78 -27.81 21.62
N LEU A 12 -12.62 -27.17 22.44
CA LEU A 12 -12.66 -25.71 22.52
C LEU A 12 -11.38 -25.13 23.13
N ILE A 13 -10.83 -25.80 24.15
CA ILE A 13 -9.54 -25.41 24.75
C ILE A 13 -8.41 -25.54 23.72
N GLU A 14 -8.36 -26.64 22.98
CA GLU A 14 -7.36 -26.85 21.93
C GLU A 14 -7.46 -25.77 20.84
N LEU A 15 -8.68 -25.48 20.37
CA LEU A 15 -8.92 -24.41 19.39
C LEU A 15 -8.48 -23.04 19.92
N PHE A 16 -8.78 -22.74 21.18
CA PHE A 16 -8.39 -21.48 21.81
C PHE A 16 -6.87 -21.36 21.92
N VAL A 17 -6.19 -22.37 22.45
CA VAL A 17 -4.72 -22.38 22.58
C VAL A 17 -4.06 -22.30 21.21
N SER A 18 -4.54 -23.07 20.24
CA SER A 18 -4.03 -23.03 18.86
C SER A 18 -4.21 -21.64 18.25
N SER A 19 -5.39 -21.03 18.36
CA SER A 19 -5.65 -19.67 17.88
C SER A 19 -4.72 -18.64 18.55
N LEU A 20 -4.54 -18.73 19.87
CA LEU A 20 -3.65 -17.85 20.62
C LEU A 20 -2.19 -17.98 20.18
N VAL A 21 -1.71 -19.20 19.92
CA VAL A 21 -0.35 -19.45 19.41
C VAL A 21 -0.18 -18.83 18.02
N HIS A 22 -1.13 -19.03 17.11
CA HIS A 22 -1.03 -18.47 15.75
C HIS A 22 -1.11 -16.94 15.76
N LEU A 23 -2.00 -16.35 16.58
CA LEU A 23 -2.11 -14.89 16.72
C LEU A 23 -0.85 -14.29 17.32
N SER A 24 -0.29 -14.88 18.38
CA SER A 24 0.93 -14.38 19.00
C SER A 24 2.16 -14.53 18.09
N TYR A 25 2.28 -15.63 17.37
CA TYR A 25 3.36 -15.83 16.39
C TYR A 25 3.23 -14.88 15.20
N GLY A 26 2.02 -14.72 14.66
CA GLY A 26 1.74 -13.74 13.61
C GLY A 26 2.05 -12.31 14.05
N PHE A 27 1.66 -11.95 15.28
CA PHE A 27 1.98 -10.65 15.88
C PHE A 27 3.48 -10.45 16.08
N TYR A 28 4.21 -11.48 16.49
CA TYR A 28 5.68 -11.44 16.62
C TYR A 28 6.37 -11.20 15.28
N LEU A 29 6.00 -11.96 14.24
CA LEU A 29 6.55 -11.77 12.88
C LEU A 29 6.23 -10.37 12.34
N PHE A 30 4.99 -9.92 12.50
CA PHE A 30 4.59 -8.58 12.08
C PHE A 30 5.37 -7.49 12.83
N SER A 31 5.47 -7.62 14.16
CA SER A 31 6.17 -6.65 15.01
C SER A 31 7.67 -6.59 14.72
N THR A 32 8.32 -7.71 14.44
CA THR A 32 9.75 -7.76 14.07
C THR A 32 10.02 -7.13 12.70
N ALA A 33 9.15 -7.38 11.70
CA ALA A 33 9.24 -6.73 10.39
C ALA A 33 9.06 -5.20 10.50
N VAL A 34 8.00 -4.76 11.20
CA VAL A 34 7.73 -3.33 11.41
C VAL A 34 8.87 -2.67 12.20
N ALA A 35 9.37 -3.31 13.27
CA ALA A 35 10.49 -2.77 14.05
C ALA A 35 11.76 -2.60 13.21
N GLY A 36 12.05 -3.51 12.28
CA GLY A 36 13.17 -3.40 11.34
C GLY A 36 13.04 -2.17 10.45
N ASP A 37 11.89 -1.99 9.80
CA ASP A 37 11.64 -0.85 8.92
C ASP A 37 11.61 0.48 9.69
N VAL A 38 11.01 0.52 10.89
CA VAL A 38 11.03 1.70 11.78
C VAL A 38 12.46 2.01 12.20
N SER A 39 13.25 1.01 12.60
CA SER A 39 14.64 1.19 13.00
C SER A 39 15.47 1.78 11.85
N GLN A 40 15.32 1.27 10.62
CA GLN A 40 15.98 1.82 9.45
C GLN A 40 15.51 3.24 9.12
N SER A 41 14.21 3.53 9.22
CA SER A 41 13.65 4.87 8.99
C SER A 41 14.22 5.88 9.99
N VAL A 42 14.25 5.53 11.28
CA VAL A 42 14.81 6.35 12.36
C VAL A 42 16.32 6.53 12.19
N ASN A 43 17.06 5.47 11.85
CA ASN A 43 18.49 5.55 11.60
C ASN A 43 18.82 6.51 10.44
N ASN A 44 18.07 6.41 9.34
CA ASN A 44 18.23 7.31 8.19
C ASN A 44 17.85 8.76 8.50
N TRP A 45 16.90 8.98 9.41
CA TRP A 45 16.55 10.33 9.87
C TRP A 45 17.65 10.92 10.77
N ILE A 46 18.15 10.15 11.74
CA ILE A 46 19.16 10.60 12.71
C ILE A 46 20.52 10.81 12.05
N PHE A 47 20.95 9.90 11.17
CA PHE A 47 22.28 9.92 10.54
C PHE A 47 22.30 10.51 9.14
N LYS A 48 21.28 11.29 8.76
CA LYS A 48 21.19 11.88 7.42
C LYS A 48 22.41 12.77 7.15
N PRO A 49 23.28 12.50 6.15
CA PRO A 49 24.33 13.43 5.77
C PRO A 49 23.68 14.70 5.19
N LYS A 50 24.13 15.86 5.68
CA LYS A 50 23.69 17.20 5.21
C LYS A 50 24.45 17.58 3.92
N PHE A 51 24.05 17.03 2.78
CA PHE A 51 24.21 17.54 1.39
C PHE A 51 23.73 16.41 0.46
N GLU A 52 23.00 16.62 -0.63
CA GLU A 52 23.19 17.55 -1.74
C GLU A 52 21.84 17.59 -2.49
N GLY A 53 21.27 18.77 -2.75
CA GLY A 53 21.20 19.27 -4.13
C GLY A 53 20.23 18.47 -4.98
N SER A 54 19.12 19.09 -5.39
CA SER A 54 18.25 18.60 -6.46
C SER A 54 19.08 18.29 -7.70
N LYS A 55 19.52 17.03 -7.85
CA LYS A 55 19.96 16.53 -9.14
C LYS A 55 18.71 16.36 -9.97
N GLU A 56 18.44 17.34 -10.83
CA GLU A 56 17.80 17.03 -12.11
C GLU A 56 18.68 15.99 -12.80
N ILE A 57 18.39 14.72 -12.56
CA ILE A 57 18.92 13.65 -13.37
C ILE A 57 18.15 13.77 -14.69
N LYS A 58 18.84 14.19 -15.75
CA LYS A 58 18.40 13.98 -17.13
C LYS A 58 18.04 12.50 -17.26
N SER A 59 16.75 12.20 -17.18
CA SER A 59 16.25 10.86 -17.41
C SER A 59 16.56 10.52 -18.86
N SER A 60 17.08 9.32 -19.12
CA SER A 60 16.94 8.74 -20.44
C SER A 60 15.45 8.64 -20.72
N ASN A 61 14.96 9.49 -21.63
CA ASN A 61 13.55 9.62 -21.99
C ASN A 61 12.92 8.34 -22.60
N ASP A 62 13.65 7.22 -22.64
CA ASP A 62 13.26 6.03 -23.42
C ASP A 62 12.60 4.90 -22.62
N LEU A 63 12.73 4.86 -21.29
CA LEU A 63 12.18 3.75 -20.48
C LEU A 63 10.82 4.09 -19.86
N PRO A 64 9.80 3.23 -19.89
CA PRO A 64 8.53 3.48 -19.21
C PRO A 64 8.68 3.56 -17.67
N PRO A 65 7.91 4.41 -16.96
CA PRO A 65 7.88 4.39 -15.50
C PRO A 65 7.23 3.10 -14.97
N ILE A 66 7.60 2.71 -13.75
CA ILE A 66 7.06 1.52 -13.07
C ILE A 66 6.08 1.96 -11.99
N VAL A 67 4.89 1.38 -11.96
CA VAL A 67 3.84 1.71 -10.99
C VAL A 67 3.59 0.53 -10.05
N LEU A 68 4.08 0.64 -8.81
CA LEU A 68 3.94 -0.41 -7.80
C LEU A 68 2.59 -0.29 -7.09
N VAL A 69 1.66 -1.18 -7.44
CA VAL A 69 0.31 -1.22 -6.88
C VAL A 69 0.23 -2.21 -5.72
N HIS A 70 -0.02 -1.70 -4.51
CA HIS A 70 -0.01 -2.52 -3.29
C HIS A 70 -1.20 -3.50 -3.19
N GLY A 71 -1.10 -4.55 -2.38
CA GLY A 71 -2.18 -5.51 -2.16
C GLY A 71 -3.16 -5.10 -1.06
N ILE A 72 -3.93 -6.08 -0.57
CA ILE A 72 -4.72 -5.93 0.68
C ILE A 72 -3.78 -5.59 1.84
N PHE A 73 -4.23 -4.71 2.74
CA PHE A 73 -3.42 -4.17 3.85
C PHE A 73 -2.15 -3.41 3.42
N GLY A 74 -2.01 -3.12 2.13
CA GLY A 74 -0.93 -2.29 1.62
C GLY A 74 -1.14 -0.80 1.77
N PHE A 75 -0.06 -0.04 1.57
CA PHE A 75 -0.05 1.41 1.70
C PHE A 75 0.93 2.02 0.69
N GLY A 76 0.60 3.22 0.19
CA GLY A 76 1.48 3.95 -0.72
C GLY A 76 2.65 4.65 -0.01
N LYS A 77 3.54 5.23 -0.81
CA LYS A 77 4.75 5.93 -0.32
C LYS A 77 4.37 7.06 0.65
N GLY A 78 5.00 7.08 1.82
CA GLY A 78 4.83 8.14 2.82
C GLY A 78 3.64 7.99 3.77
N ARG A 79 2.69 7.05 3.54
CA ARG A 79 1.51 6.88 4.42
C ARG A 79 1.86 6.48 5.85
N LEU A 80 2.92 5.70 6.05
CA LEU A 80 3.38 5.24 7.38
C LEU A 80 4.78 5.77 7.72
N GLY A 81 5.00 7.09 7.65
CA GLY A 81 6.17 7.72 8.27
C GLY A 81 7.55 7.23 7.76
N GLY A 82 7.62 6.75 6.52
CA GLY A 82 8.85 6.28 5.89
C GLY A 82 9.02 4.76 5.76
N LEU A 83 8.08 3.98 6.32
CA LEU A 83 7.99 2.54 6.03
C LEU A 83 7.71 2.31 4.55
N SER A 84 8.26 1.23 4.01
CA SER A 84 8.09 0.84 2.61
C SER A 84 7.33 -0.47 2.51
N TYR A 85 6.17 -0.45 1.86
CA TYR A 85 5.42 -1.67 1.58
C TYR A 85 6.17 -2.61 0.62
N PHE A 86 6.97 -2.05 -0.28
CA PHE A 86 7.72 -2.78 -1.31
C PHE A 86 9.20 -2.99 -0.92
N ALA A 87 9.51 -3.01 0.38
CA ALA A 87 10.86 -3.25 0.91
C ALA A 87 11.95 -2.33 0.29
N GLY A 88 11.58 -1.10 -0.04
CA GLY A 88 12.45 -0.07 -0.59
C GLY A 88 12.66 -0.12 -2.10
N ALA A 89 11.91 -0.94 -2.84
CA ALA A 89 11.98 -0.99 -4.31
C ALA A 89 11.75 0.39 -4.94
N GLU A 90 10.89 1.22 -4.35
CA GLU A 90 10.57 2.58 -4.79
C GLU A 90 11.65 3.62 -4.52
N LYS A 91 12.77 3.22 -3.90
CA LYS A 91 13.95 4.07 -3.68
C LYS A 91 15.07 3.76 -4.68
N LYS A 92 14.91 2.74 -5.54
CA LYS A 92 15.93 2.33 -6.51
C LYS A 92 15.98 3.24 -7.73
N ASP A 93 14.88 3.88 -8.07
CA ASP A 93 14.75 4.79 -9.21
C ASP A 93 13.65 5.82 -8.93
N ASP A 94 13.86 7.07 -9.33
CA ASP A 94 12.91 8.18 -9.15
C ASP A 94 11.65 8.04 -10.01
N ARG A 95 11.68 7.18 -11.03
CA ARG A 95 10.56 6.89 -11.94
C ARG A 95 9.63 5.80 -11.43
N VAL A 96 9.88 5.25 -10.23
CA VAL A 96 9.00 4.28 -9.58
C VAL A 96 7.91 5.02 -8.82
N LEU A 97 6.69 4.89 -9.31
CA LEU A 97 5.49 5.45 -8.69
C LEU A 97 4.87 4.45 -7.72
N VAL A 98 4.41 4.92 -6.57
CA VAL A 98 3.78 4.06 -5.54
C VAL A 98 2.49 4.72 -5.06
N PRO A 99 1.39 4.55 -5.82
CA PRO A 99 0.09 5.12 -5.47
C PRO A 99 -0.44 4.57 -4.16
N ASP A 100 -1.20 5.39 -3.46
CA ASP A 100 -1.88 5.03 -2.22
C ASP A 100 -3.38 4.89 -2.47
N LEU A 101 -3.84 3.65 -2.71
CA LEU A 101 -5.18 3.37 -3.25
C LEU A 101 -6.19 2.88 -2.19
N GLY A 102 -5.78 2.81 -0.92
CA GLY A 102 -6.58 2.26 0.16
C GLY A 102 -6.39 0.75 0.35
N SER A 103 -6.18 0.33 1.59
CA SER A 103 -5.81 -1.05 1.94
C SER A 103 -6.95 -2.06 1.83
N LEU A 104 -8.19 -1.57 1.92
CA LEU A 104 -9.43 -2.37 1.98
C LEU A 104 -10.49 -1.87 0.99
N THR A 105 -10.08 -1.08 0.00
CA THR A 105 -10.96 -0.56 -1.06
C THR A 105 -11.20 -1.62 -2.12
N SER A 106 -12.35 -1.53 -2.80
CA SER A 106 -12.72 -2.45 -3.88
C SER A 106 -11.72 -2.35 -5.05
N ILE A 107 -11.56 -3.42 -5.83
CA ILE A 107 -10.69 -3.38 -7.03
C ILE A 107 -11.17 -2.29 -8.00
N TYR A 108 -12.49 -2.11 -8.11
CA TYR A 108 -13.11 -1.10 -8.96
C TYR A 108 -12.69 0.32 -8.53
N ASP A 109 -12.85 0.66 -7.25
CA ASP A 109 -12.45 1.98 -6.73
C ASP A 109 -10.95 2.20 -6.83
N ARG A 110 -10.16 1.15 -6.61
CA ARG A 110 -8.71 1.21 -6.73
C ARG A 110 -8.28 1.48 -8.17
N ALA A 111 -8.93 0.88 -9.16
CA ALA A 111 -8.64 1.12 -10.57
C ALA A 111 -8.97 2.57 -10.96
N ARG A 112 -10.12 3.10 -10.51
CA ARG A 112 -10.48 4.51 -10.72
C ARG A 112 -9.48 5.44 -10.02
N GLY A 113 -9.15 5.16 -8.76
CA GLY A 113 -8.14 5.90 -8.01
C GLY A 113 -6.77 5.92 -8.69
N LEU A 114 -6.34 4.79 -9.25
CA LEU A 114 -5.08 4.66 -9.99
C LEU A 114 -5.09 5.49 -11.27
N PHE A 115 -6.19 5.44 -12.03
CA PHE A 115 -6.34 6.23 -13.25
C PHE A 115 -6.12 7.72 -12.98
N TYR A 116 -6.84 8.29 -12.02
CA TYR A 116 -6.72 9.72 -11.69
C TYR A 116 -5.40 10.06 -10.97
N TYR A 117 -4.79 9.12 -10.25
CA TYR A 117 -3.43 9.30 -9.72
C TYR A 117 -2.42 9.53 -10.86
N LEU A 118 -2.54 8.79 -11.97
CA LEU A 118 -1.65 8.91 -13.12
C LEU A 118 -1.99 10.12 -13.99
N LYS A 119 -3.26 10.26 -14.38
CA LYS A 119 -3.72 11.31 -15.31
C LYS A 119 -3.96 12.67 -14.67
N GLY A 120 -4.21 12.72 -13.37
CA GLY A 120 -4.71 13.91 -12.69
C GLY A 120 -6.23 14.05 -12.81
N GLY A 121 -6.78 14.99 -12.04
CA GLY A 121 -8.21 15.25 -11.95
C GLY A 121 -8.84 14.74 -10.65
N GLN A 122 -10.16 14.87 -10.56
CA GLN A 122 -10.94 14.39 -9.43
C GLN A 122 -11.36 12.93 -9.64
N VAL A 123 -11.07 12.07 -8.66
CA VAL A 123 -11.53 10.68 -8.70
C VAL A 123 -13.05 10.65 -8.75
N ASP A 124 -13.60 10.08 -9.80
CA ASP A 124 -15.02 9.80 -9.95
C ASP A 124 -15.21 8.27 -9.92
N TYR A 125 -15.88 7.72 -8.91
CA TYR A 125 -16.18 6.30 -8.82
C TYR A 125 -17.41 5.91 -9.69
N GLY A 126 -18.12 6.89 -10.24
CA GLY A 126 -19.32 6.69 -11.04
C GLY A 126 -20.58 6.68 -10.18
N GLU A 127 -21.60 7.38 -10.64
CA GLU A 127 -22.86 7.59 -9.90
C GLU A 127 -23.54 6.26 -9.54
N GLU A 128 -23.77 5.39 -10.52
CA GLU A 128 -24.45 4.11 -10.32
C GLU A 128 -23.71 3.20 -9.32
N HIS A 129 -22.39 3.04 -9.49
CA HIS A 129 -21.56 2.23 -8.60
C HIS A 129 -21.63 2.75 -7.16
N SER A 130 -21.53 4.07 -7.00
CA SER A 130 -21.49 4.71 -5.69
C SER A 130 -22.83 4.62 -4.96
N GLN A 131 -23.94 4.73 -5.70
CA GLN A 131 -25.28 4.49 -5.16
C GLN A 131 -25.47 3.03 -4.76
N ALA A 132 -25.05 2.08 -5.60
CA ALA A 132 -25.18 0.65 -5.32
C ALA A 132 -24.31 0.17 -4.15
N CYS A 133 -23.10 0.70 -4.00
CA CYS A 133 -22.15 0.33 -2.96
C CYS A 133 -22.22 1.22 -1.70
N GLY A 134 -23.03 2.28 -1.73
CA GLY A 134 -23.30 3.13 -0.57
C GLY A 134 -22.12 4.02 -0.15
N HIS A 135 -21.38 4.58 -1.11
CA HIS A 135 -20.29 5.53 -0.84
C HIS A 135 -20.38 6.78 -1.72
N SER A 136 -19.52 7.77 -1.44
CA SER A 136 -19.43 9.01 -2.24
C SER A 136 -18.99 8.69 -3.67
N GLN A 137 -19.60 9.36 -4.65
CA GLN A 137 -19.16 9.31 -6.05
C GLN A 137 -17.79 9.93 -6.25
N PHE A 138 -17.50 11.04 -5.57
CA PHE A 138 -16.25 11.74 -5.77
C PHE A 138 -15.27 11.45 -4.63
N GLY A 139 -14.01 11.23 -5.02
CA GLY A 139 -12.88 10.96 -4.14
C GLY A 139 -11.85 12.08 -4.12
N ARG A 140 -10.57 11.70 -3.96
CA ARG A 140 -9.43 12.62 -3.90
C ARG A 140 -9.30 13.41 -5.21
N VAL A 141 -8.86 14.66 -5.09
CA VAL A 141 -8.44 15.49 -6.23
C VAL A 141 -6.93 15.41 -6.38
N TYR A 142 -6.48 15.08 -7.59
CA TYR A 142 -5.09 15.15 -8.00
C TYR A 142 -4.92 16.35 -8.93
N GLU A 143 -4.42 17.49 -8.40
CA GLU A 143 -4.24 18.71 -9.19
C GLU A 143 -3.33 18.47 -10.40
N GLN A 144 -2.31 17.64 -10.23
CA GLN A 144 -1.41 17.18 -11.28
C GLN A 144 -1.31 15.65 -11.22
N GLY A 145 -1.46 15.00 -12.37
CA GLY A 145 -1.19 13.57 -12.50
C GLY A 145 0.30 13.26 -12.36
N HIS A 146 0.63 12.09 -11.81
CA HIS A 146 2.02 11.66 -11.69
C HIS A 146 2.64 11.21 -13.02
N TYR A 147 1.83 10.91 -14.04
CA TYR A 147 2.26 10.62 -15.40
C TYR A 147 1.16 10.98 -16.43
N PRO A 148 0.86 12.29 -16.64
CA PRO A 148 -0.26 12.74 -17.46
C PRO A 148 -0.16 12.33 -18.93
N GLU A 149 1.05 12.13 -19.45
CA GLU A 149 1.36 11.71 -20.81
C GLU A 149 1.00 10.24 -21.11
N TRP A 150 0.60 9.45 -20.10
CA TRP A 150 0.31 8.02 -20.28
C TRP A 150 -0.67 7.72 -21.45
N ASP A 151 -0.19 7.10 -22.51
CA ASP A 151 -1.01 6.69 -23.65
C ASP A 151 -0.41 5.45 -24.31
N GLU A 152 -0.83 5.15 -25.55
CA GLU A 152 -0.34 3.99 -26.30
C GLU A 152 1.16 4.10 -26.65
N ASP A 153 1.66 5.32 -26.86
CA ASP A 153 3.05 5.61 -27.19
C ASP A 153 3.93 5.81 -25.93
N HIS A 154 3.30 6.15 -24.80
CA HIS A 154 3.92 6.37 -23.50
C HIS A 154 3.39 5.36 -22.46
N PRO A 155 3.78 4.08 -22.54
CA PRO A 155 3.24 3.05 -21.66
C PRO A 155 3.77 3.17 -20.22
N ILE A 156 3.18 2.38 -19.33
CA ILE A 156 3.65 2.15 -17.96
C ILE A 156 3.81 0.65 -17.71
N HIS A 157 4.64 0.29 -16.73
CA HIS A 157 4.82 -1.09 -16.27
C HIS A 157 4.27 -1.31 -14.86
#